data_AF-A0A1W6K3E4-F1
#
_entry.id   AF-A0A1W6K3E4-F1
#
_cell.length_a   1.000
_cell.length_b   1.000
_cell.length_c   1.000
_cell.angle_alpha   90.00
_cell.angle_beta   90.00
_cell.angle_gamma   90.00
#
_symmetry.space_group_name_H-M   'P 1'
#
loop_
_entity.id
_entity.type
_entity.pdbx_description
1 polymer ?
#
loop_
_entity_poly.entity_id
_entity_poly.type
_entity_poly.pdbx_seq_one_letter_code
_entity_poly.pdbx_strand_id
1 'polypeptide(L)'
;MRLFNNKILIERIFETLIAQHVYRFAFRNKLELYYWYDNDEVDLILAKDERIQPIQISYEITDEKTWQREIAGIEKLKKKTNNVTNPLLVVYRGEEKEINGINIVPAKKFLLHIEDYLSS
;
A
#
# COMPACT_ATOMS: atom_id res chain seq x y z
N MET A 1 14.52 29.21 11.00
CA MET A 1 13.88 27.88 11.11
C MET A 1 13.04 27.67 9.85
N ARG A 2 13.45 26.79 8.93
CA ARG A 2 12.62 26.46 7.75
C ARG A 2 11.58 25.44 8.20
N LEU A 3 10.32 25.87 8.28
CA LEU A 3 9.21 24.95 8.48
C LEU A 3 9.05 24.18 7.17
N PHE A 4 9.37 22.89 7.19
CA PHE A 4 9.01 21.98 6.10
C PHE A 4 7.49 21.94 6.00
N ASN A 5 6.97 21.69 4.80
CA ASN A 5 5.54 21.51 4.63
C ASN A 5 5.10 20.27 5.42
N ASN A 6 4.50 20.47 6.60
CA ASN A 6 4.27 19.43 7.61
C ASN A 6 3.53 18.21 7.05
N LYS A 7 2.65 18.42 6.06
CA LYS A 7 1.88 17.34 5.44
C LYS A 7 2.78 16.32 4.71
N ILE A 8 3.68 16.79 3.85
CA ILE A 8 4.59 15.93 3.08
C ILE A 8 5.52 15.13 4.02
N LEU A 9 5.96 15.77 5.11
CA LEU A 9 6.79 15.09 6.11
C LEU A 9 6.02 13.95 6.80
N ILE A 10 4.77 14.20 7.21
CA ILE A 10 3.94 13.21 7.89
C ILE A 10 3.61 12.04 6.95
N GLU A 11 3.31 12.31 5.68
CA GLU A 11 3.07 11.27 4.66
C GLU A 11 4.28 10.34 4.52
N ARG A 12 5.48 10.90 4.36
CA ARG A 12 6.72 10.12 4.25
C ARG A 12 7.06 9.32 5.51
N ILE A 13 6.82 9.89 6.70
CA ILE A 13 7.02 9.17 7.97
C ILE A 13 6.05 7.99 8.05
N PHE A 14 4.81 8.19 7.64
CA PHE A 14 3.78 7.16 7.66
C PHE A 14 4.08 6.04 6.65
N GLU A 15 4.42 6.38 5.41
CA GLU A 15 4.90 5.43 4.39
C GLU A 15 6.09 4.61 4.91
N THR A 16 7.08 5.28 5.49
CA THR A 16 8.27 4.64 6.06
C THR A 16 7.91 3.65 7.18
N LEU A 17 6.97 4.01 8.06
CA LEU A 17 6.49 3.13 9.13
C LEU A 17 5.87 1.86 8.55
N ILE A 18 4.95 1.99 7.59
CA ILE A 18 4.32 0.83 6.96
C ILE A 18 5.37 -0.02 6.23
N ALA A 19 6.27 0.60 5.47
CA ALA A 19 7.33 -0.10 4.74
C ALA A 19 8.25 -0.92 5.65
N GLN A 20 8.65 -0.40 6.81
CA GLN A 20 9.46 -1.16 7.78
C GLN A 20 8.73 -2.39 8.31
N HIS A 21 7.43 -2.29 8.57
CA HIS A 21 6.62 -3.42 9.03
C HIS A 21 6.43 -4.48 7.95
N VAL A 22 6.15 -4.06 6.71
CA VAL A 22 6.04 -4.95 5.55
C VAL A 22 7.38 -5.63 5.26
N TYR A 23 8.50 -4.89 5.30
CA TYR A 23 9.84 -5.45 5.14
C TYR A 23 10.16 -6.51 6.18
N ARG A 24 9.85 -6.23 7.46
CA ARG A 24 10.04 -7.20 8.54
C ARG A 24 9.21 -8.46 8.32
N PHE A 25 7.96 -8.32 7.86
CA PHE A 25 7.10 -9.45 7.53
C PHE A 25 7.66 -10.26 6.34
N ALA A 26 8.04 -9.58 5.26
CA ALA A 26 8.61 -10.18 4.06
C ALA A 26 9.87 -10.99 4.39
N PHE A 27 10.79 -10.39 5.15
CA PHE A 27 12.03 -11.03 5.58
C PHE A 27 11.78 -12.30 6.40
N ARG A 28 10.83 -12.27 7.35
CA ARG A 28 10.48 -13.45 8.18
C ARG A 28 9.87 -14.58 7.37
N ASN A 29 9.09 -14.25 6.35
CA ASN A 29 8.34 -15.20 5.54
C ASN A 29 9.02 -15.57 4.21
N LYS A 30 10.27 -15.10 4.00
CA LYS A 30 11.05 -15.33 2.77
C LYS A 30 10.30 -14.86 1.51
N LEU A 31 9.66 -13.71 1.60
CA LEU A 31 8.98 -13.03 0.49
C LEU A 31 9.90 -11.98 -0.10
N GLU A 32 9.68 -11.65 -1.35
CA GLU A 32 10.38 -10.56 -2.03
C GLU A 32 9.60 -9.25 -1.87
N LEU A 33 10.30 -8.14 -1.70
CA LEU A 33 9.72 -6.81 -1.56
C LEU A 33 10.32 -5.87 -2.59
N TYR A 34 9.45 -5.26 -3.40
CA TYR A 34 9.82 -4.30 -4.43
C TYR A 34 9.00 -3.02 -4.28
N TYR A 35 9.33 -2.00 -5.08
CA TYR A 35 8.45 -0.90 -5.42
C TYR A 35 8.17 -0.96 -6.92
N TRP A 36 7.10 -0.33 -7.41
CA TRP A 36 6.79 -0.31 -8.84
C TRP A 36 6.47 1.10 -9.32
N TYR A 37 7.05 1.48 -10.46
CA TYR A 37 6.83 2.77 -11.08
C TYR A 37 6.73 2.64 -12.60
N ASP A 38 5.61 3.10 -13.15
CA ASP A 38 5.44 3.35 -14.59
C ASP A 38 4.45 4.50 -14.71
N ASN A 39 4.93 5.74 -14.66
CA ASN A 39 4.14 7.00 -14.59
C ASN A 39 3.27 7.15 -13.33
N ASP A 40 2.66 6.06 -12.89
CA ASP A 40 1.97 5.88 -11.61
C ASP A 40 2.81 4.95 -10.74
N GLU A 41 2.78 5.19 -9.44
CA GLU A 41 3.57 4.47 -8.44
C GLU A 41 2.68 3.49 -7.66
N VAL A 42 3.26 2.36 -7.26
CA VAL A 42 2.77 1.54 -6.16
C VAL A 42 3.89 1.46 -5.13
N ASP A 43 3.62 1.93 -3.91
CA ASP A 43 4.66 2.12 -2.89
C ASP A 43 5.40 0.82 -2.58
N LEU A 44 4.67 -0.28 -2.45
CA LEU A 44 5.22 -1.58 -2.10
C LEU A 44 4.57 -2.70 -2.91
N ILE A 45 5.39 -3.68 -3.28
CA ILE A 45 4.99 -4.91 -3.94
C ILE A 45 5.56 -6.07 -3.15
N LEU A 46 4.68 -6.86 -2.54
CA LEU A 46 5.07 -8.12 -1.92
C LEU A 46 4.90 -9.25 -2.95
N ALA A 47 5.94 -10.02 -3.19
CA ALA A 47 5.92 -11.08 -4.20
C ALA A 47 6.37 -12.42 -3.62
N LYS A 48 5.72 -13.49 -4.09
CA LYS A 48 6.13 -14.87 -3.85
C LYS A 48 5.71 -15.74 -5.01
N ASP A 49 6.68 -16.47 -5.55
CA ASP A 49 6.52 -17.26 -6.77
C ASP A 49 5.97 -16.37 -7.88
N GLU A 50 4.79 -16.70 -8.42
CA GLU A 50 4.14 -15.89 -9.45
C GLU A 50 3.20 -14.83 -8.88
N ARG A 51 2.83 -14.90 -7.59
CA ARG A 51 1.80 -14.03 -6.98
C ARG A 51 2.38 -12.69 -6.56
N ILE A 52 1.64 -11.63 -6.85
CA ILE A 52 2.03 -10.25 -6.58
C ILE A 52 0.93 -9.58 -5.77
N GLN A 53 1.28 -9.07 -4.59
CA GLN A 53 0.39 -8.28 -3.76
C GLN A 53 0.86 -6.81 -3.74
N PRO A 54 0.16 -5.91 -4.46
CA PRO A 54 0.44 -4.50 -4.39
C PRO A 54 -0.16 -3.87 -3.13
N ILE A 55 0.60 -2.98 -2.52
CA ILE A 55 0.24 -2.28 -1.29
C ILE A 55 0.53 -0.79 -1.53
N GLN A 56 -0.54 -0.02 -1.68
CA GLN A 56 -0.48 1.44 -1.68
C GLN A 56 -0.67 1.94 -0.25
N ILE A 57 -0.03 3.06 0.08
CA ILE A 57 -0.10 3.73 1.37
C ILE A 57 -0.59 5.15 1.11
N SER A 58 -1.55 5.59 1.91
CA SER A 58 -2.06 6.95 1.81
C SER A 58 -2.47 7.49 3.16
N TYR A 59 -2.35 8.81 3.37
CA TYR A 59 -2.74 9.38 4.65
C TYR A 59 -4.26 9.36 4.83
N GLU A 60 -5.03 9.75 3.81
CA GLU A 60 -6.49 9.77 3.83
C GLU A 60 -7.07 9.81 2.41
N ILE A 61 -8.28 9.29 2.23
CA ILE A 61 -9.04 9.38 0.97
C ILE A 61 -10.19 10.35 1.20
N THR A 62 -10.05 11.59 0.72
CA THR A 62 -11.01 12.68 1.00
C THR A 62 -12.11 12.83 -0.06
N ASP A 63 -11.84 12.38 -1.28
CA ASP A 63 -12.75 12.53 -2.41
C ASP A 63 -12.44 11.50 -3.52
N GLU A 64 -13.31 11.45 -4.52
CA GLU A 64 -13.17 10.55 -5.67
C GLU A 64 -11.90 10.83 -6.49
N LYS A 65 -11.48 12.10 -6.61
CA LYS A 65 -10.27 12.44 -7.36
C LYS A 65 -9.02 11.88 -6.68
N THR A 66 -8.95 12.00 -5.36
CA THR A 66 -7.90 11.45 -4.51
C THR A 66 -7.92 9.94 -4.64
N TRP A 67 -9.09 9.31 -4.50
CA TRP A 67 -9.26 7.87 -4.72
C TRP A 67 -8.65 7.42 -6.06
N GLN A 68 -9.06 8.02 -7.18
CA GLN A 68 -8.57 7.65 -8.51
C GLN A 68 -7.04 7.77 -8.63
N ARG A 69 -6.45 8.79 -8.00
CA ARG A 69 -4.99 8.97 -7.98
C ARG A 69 -4.29 7.87 -7.18
N GLU A 70 -4.77 7.57 -5.96
CA GLU A 70 -4.12 6.57 -5.10
C GLU A 70 -4.19 5.17 -5.71
N ILE A 71 -5.25 4.82 -6.43
CA ILE A 71 -5.37 3.47 -7.02
C ILE A 71 -4.80 3.34 -8.44
N ALA A 72 -4.41 4.44 -9.08
CA ALA A 72 -3.98 4.43 -10.48
C ALA A 72 -2.84 3.44 -10.74
N GLY A 73 -1.86 3.40 -9.84
CA GLY A 73 -0.74 2.46 -9.91
C GLY A 73 -1.18 1.01 -9.83
N ILE A 74 -2.06 0.68 -8.88
CA ILE A 74 -2.61 -0.67 -8.71
C ILE A 74 -3.38 -1.11 -9.95
N GLU A 75 -4.26 -0.25 -10.48
CA GLU A 75 -5.06 -0.56 -11.67
C GLU A 75 -4.19 -0.71 -12.92
N LYS A 76 -3.12 0.08 -13.04
CA LYS A 76 -2.16 -0.07 -14.13
C LYS A 76 -1.35 -1.36 -14.00
N LEU A 77 -0.97 -1.75 -12.79
CA LEU A 77 -0.30 -3.03 -12.53
C LEU A 77 -1.20 -4.22 -12.87
N LYS A 78 -2.47 -4.22 -12.45
CA LYS A 78 -3.47 -5.25 -12.79
C LYS A 78 -3.63 -5.43 -14.30
N LYS A 79 -3.50 -4.37 -15.10
CA LYS A 79 -3.58 -4.44 -16.56
C LYS A 79 -2.33 -5.05 -17.22
N LYS A 80 -1.18 -5.01 -16.55
CA LYS A 80 0.10 -5.51 -17.07
C LYS A 80 0.38 -6.96 -16.68
N THR A 81 -0.23 -7.46 -15.62
CA THR A 81 -0.02 -8.82 -15.14
C THR A 81 -1.31 -9.40 -14.56
N ASN A 82 -1.52 -10.69 -14.81
CA ASN A 82 -2.69 -11.42 -14.30
C ASN A 82 -2.47 -11.99 -12.89
N ASN A 83 -1.32 -11.72 -12.27
CA ASN A 83 -0.94 -12.38 -11.03
C ASN A 83 -1.15 -11.50 -9.78
N VAL A 84 -1.83 -10.36 -9.94
CA VAL A 84 -2.18 -9.49 -8.81
C VAL A 84 -3.22 -10.18 -7.93
N THR A 85 -2.89 -10.32 -6.64
CA THR A 85 -3.75 -10.92 -5.63
C THR A 85 -3.85 -10.01 -4.41
N ASN A 86 -5.05 -9.88 -3.84
CA ASN A 86 -5.31 -9.14 -2.60
C ASN A 86 -4.71 -7.71 -2.56
N PRO A 87 -4.97 -6.86 -3.56
CA PRO A 87 -4.44 -5.49 -3.58
C PRO A 87 -4.92 -4.70 -2.36
N LEU A 88 -4.01 -3.98 -1.71
CA LEU A 88 -4.26 -3.23 -0.49
C LEU A 88 -4.03 -1.73 -0.69
N LEU A 89 -4.86 -0.93 -0.02
CA LEU A 89 -4.62 0.48 0.24
C LEU A 89 -4.65 0.71 1.75
N VAL A 90 -3.49 0.93 2.36
CA VAL A 90 -3.35 1.17 3.79
C VAL A 90 -3.52 2.66 4.06
N VAL A 91 -4.51 3.03 4.89
CA VAL A 91 -4.85 4.43 5.16
C VAL A 91 -4.63 4.83 6.61
N TYR A 92 -4.08 6.01 6.86
CA TYR A 92 -3.99 6.51 8.24
C TYR A 92 -5.37 6.93 8.79
N ARG A 93 -6.17 7.64 7.98
CA ARG A 93 -7.56 8.00 8.27
C ARG A 93 -8.51 7.38 7.25
N GLY A 94 -9.50 6.68 7.75
CA GLY A 94 -10.52 6.03 6.95
C GLY A 94 -11.08 4.82 7.68
N GLU A 95 -11.97 4.13 7.00
CA GLU A 95 -12.61 2.91 7.48
C GLU A 95 -12.25 1.75 6.56
N GLU A 96 -12.32 0.55 7.13
CA GLU A 96 -12.11 -0.68 6.37
C GLU A 96 -13.28 -0.91 5.43
N LYS A 97 -12.97 -1.10 4.14
CA LYS A 97 -13.96 -1.37 3.09
C LYS A 97 -13.26 -1.89 1.85
N GLU A 98 -14.02 -2.49 0.95
CA GLU A 98 -13.55 -2.87 -0.38
C GLU A 98 -14.16 -1.94 -1.43
N ILE A 99 -13.33 -1.44 -2.35
CA ILE A 99 -13.79 -0.66 -3.51
C ILE A 99 -13.05 -1.20 -4.74
N ASN A 100 -13.80 -1.61 -5.77
CA ASN A 100 -13.26 -2.14 -7.04
C ASN A 100 -12.26 -3.30 -6.85
N GLY A 101 -12.52 -4.19 -5.87
CA GLY A 101 -11.63 -5.31 -5.54
C GLY A 101 -10.30 -4.88 -4.90
N ILE A 102 -10.20 -3.65 -4.40
CA ILE A 102 -9.07 -3.15 -3.61
C ILE A 102 -9.53 -3.01 -2.16
N ASN A 103 -8.80 -3.67 -1.25
CA ASN A 103 -9.09 -3.61 0.18
C ASN A 103 -8.46 -2.37 0.78
N ILE A 104 -9.28 -1.50 1.34
CA ILE A 104 -8.85 -0.32 2.07
C ILE A 104 -8.80 -0.70 3.54
N VAL A 105 -7.64 -0.54 4.17
CA VAL A 105 -7.40 -1.00 5.53
C VAL A 105 -6.83 0.14 6.38
N PRO A 106 -7.45 0.50 7.51
CA PRO A 106 -6.87 1.44 8.44
C PRO A 106 -5.54 0.94 8.98
N ALA A 107 -4.52 1.78 8.99
CA ALA A 107 -3.16 1.47 9.43
C ALA A 107 -3.11 0.83 10.81
N LYS A 108 -3.98 1.28 11.73
CA LYS A 108 -4.11 0.69 13.07
C LYS A 108 -4.44 -0.79 13.01
N LYS A 109 -5.40 -1.20 12.18
CA LYS A 109 -5.76 -2.62 12.01
C LYS A 109 -4.63 -3.37 11.30
N PHE A 110 -4.13 -2.81 10.21
CA PHE A 110 -3.02 -3.38 9.45
C PHE A 110 -1.79 -3.68 10.31
N LEU A 111 -1.37 -2.75 11.18
CA LEU A 111 -0.18 -2.90 12.02
C LEU A 111 -0.38 -3.89 13.19
N LEU A 112 -1.62 -4.05 13.68
CA LEU A 112 -1.95 -4.98 14.77
C LEU A 112 -2.17 -6.42 14.27
N HIS A 113 -2.60 -6.58 13.02
CA HIS A 113 -3.03 -7.84 12.44
C HIS A 113 -2.42 -8.04 11.05
N ILE A 114 -1.12 -7.78 10.90
CA ILE A 114 -0.46 -7.72 9.57
C ILE A 114 -0.52 -9.05 8.83
N GLU A 115 -0.52 -10.16 9.57
CA GLU A 115 -0.65 -11.52 9.08
C GLU A 115 -2.01 -11.80 8.42
N ASP A 116 -3.06 -11.07 8.79
CA ASP A 116 -4.40 -11.23 8.21
C ASP A 116 -4.51 -10.56 6.83
N TYR A 117 -3.62 -9.59 6.55
CA TYR A 117 -3.67 -8.79 5.32
C TYR A 117 -2.56 -9.16 4.32
N LEU A 118 -1.39 -9.56 4.80
CA LEU A 118 -0.26 -9.93 3.95
C LEU A 118 -0.24 -11.43 3.73
N SER A 119 -0.37 -11.83 2.47
CA SER A 119 -0.42 -13.23 2.09
C SER A 119 0.98 -13.85 2.10
N SER A 120 1.07 -15.12 2.53
CA SER A 120 2.20 -16.01 2.29
C SER A 120 1.98 -16.90 1.08
#